data_AF-A0AAN8KRV0-F1
#
_entry.id   AF-A0AAN8KRV0-F1
#
_cell.length_a   1.000
_cell.length_b   1.000
_cell.length_c   1.000
_cell.angle_alpha   90.00
_cell.angle_beta   90.00
_cell.angle_gamma   90.00
#
_symmetry.space_group_name_H-M   'P 1'
#
loop_
_entity.id
_entity.type
_entity.pdbx_description
1 polymer ?
#
loop_
_entity_poly.entity_id
_entity_poly.type
_entity_poly.pdbx_seq_one_letter_code
_entity_poly.pdbx_strand_id
1 'polypeptide(L)'
;MGALDTASVEMSLTYDPLIQRLKELQQEEQLDLLSLGSAVEDEDSPLVFLEKVYMFRERVEALVNAPLPKVTSLSITPRAAEYLEQHWAGVTIGGLDEGPVPQVFCCAKPTILETVLRTEAGSHPGGWVQDLWLQLQPTPPVVLLGLLLLWWQCG
;
A
#
# COMPACT_ATOMS: atom_id res chain seq x y z
N MET A 1 -17.33 1.16 -31.14
CA MET A 1 -16.57 0.72 -29.96
C MET A 1 -16.98 -0.72 -29.67
N GLY A 2 -16.03 -1.64 -29.52
CA GLY A 2 -16.34 -3.02 -29.12
C GLY A 2 -16.68 -3.13 -27.63
N ALA A 3 -17.30 -4.24 -27.21
CA ALA A 3 -17.71 -4.44 -25.82
C ALA A 3 -16.51 -4.40 -24.83
N LEU A 4 -15.33 -4.86 -25.26
CA LEU A 4 -14.10 -4.78 -24.46
C LEU A 4 -13.59 -3.34 -24.32
N ASP A 5 -13.71 -2.52 -25.35
CA ASP A 5 -13.29 -1.11 -25.31
C ASP A 5 -14.10 -0.36 -24.25
N THR A 6 -15.41 -0.60 -24.17
CA THR A 6 -16.29 -0.01 -23.16
C THR A 6 -15.87 -0.43 -21.74
N ALA A 7 -15.64 -1.72 -21.51
CA ALA A 7 -15.16 -2.21 -20.22
C ALA A 7 -13.79 -1.59 -19.84
N SER A 8 -12.90 -1.42 -20.83
CA SER A 8 -11.58 -0.79 -20.59
C SER A 8 -11.71 0.67 -20.14
N VAL A 9 -12.63 1.43 -20.75
CA VAL A 9 -12.92 2.82 -20.37
C VAL A 9 -13.49 2.89 -18.95
N GLU A 10 -14.42 1.99 -18.60
CA GLU A 10 -14.98 1.93 -17.24
C GLU A 10 -13.92 1.60 -16.17
N MET A 11 -12.97 0.71 -16.49
CA MET A 11 -11.84 0.40 -15.62
C MET A 11 -10.92 1.62 -15.43
N SER A 12 -10.55 2.29 -16.52
CA SER A 12 -9.74 3.51 -16.46
C SER A 12 -10.41 4.61 -15.63
N LEU A 13 -11.69 4.88 -15.87
CA LEU A 13 -12.45 5.86 -15.08
C LEU A 13 -12.46 5.55 -13.57
N THR A 14 -12.44 4.26 -13.22
CA THR A 14 -12.46 3.83 -11.80
C THR A 14 -11.07 3.89 -11.17
N TYR A 15 -10.03 3.41 -11.85
CA TYR A 15 -8.71 3.22 -11.26
C TYR A 15 -7.74 4.37 -11.51
N ASP A 16 -7.83 5.08 -12.64
CA ASP A 16 -6.95 6.21 -12.94
C ASP A 16 -6.94 7.29 -11.83
N PRO A 17 -8.09 7.73 -11.27
CA PRO A 17 -8.06 8.71 -10.17
C PRO A 17 -7.42 8.13 -8.89
N LEU A 18 -7.55 6.82 -8.64
CA LEU A 18 -6.91 6.18 -7.48
C LEU A 18 -5.40 6.07 -7.67
N ILE A 19 -4.96 5.74 -8.90
CA ILE A 19 -3.54 5.68 -9.28
C ILE A 19 -2.93 7.07 -9.18
N GLN A 20 -3.63 8.09 -9.70
CA GLN A 20 -3.15 9.47 -9.65
C GLN A 20 -3.02 9.96 -8.22
N ARG A 21 -4.01 9.70 -7.36
CA ARG A 21 -3.93 10.03 -5.93
C ARG A 21 -2.76 9.32 -5.23
N LEU A 22 -2.51 8.06 -5.57
CA LEU A 22 -1.36 7.34 -5.01
C LEU A 22 -0.03 7.95 -5.47
N LYS A 23 0.06 8.38 -6.73
CA LYS A 23 1.23 9.08 -7.26
C LYS A 23 1.44 10.42 -6.55
N GLU A 24 0.38 11.17 -6.30
CA GLU A 24 0.45 12.44 -5.56
C GLU A 24 0.96 12.21 -4.14
N LEU A 25 0.40 11.23 -3.41
CA LEU A 25 0.87 10.85 -2.08
C LEU A 25 2.35 10.43 -2.08
N GLN A 26 2.79 9.66 -3.09
CA GLN A 26 4.20 9.31 -3.22
C GLN A 26 5.07 10.51 -3.55
N GLN A 27 4.67 11.33 -4.52
CA GLN A 27 5.51 12.38 -5.07
C GLN A 27 5.65 13.56 -4.12
N GLU A 28 4.57 14.02 -3.50
CA GLU A 28 4.61 15.11 -2.52
C GLU A 28 5.47 14.73 -1.31
N GLU A 29 5.20 13.58 -0.70
CA GLU A 29 5.92 13.17 0.50
C GLU A 29 7.37 12.74 0.20
N GLN A 30 7.64 12.11 -0.95
CA GLN A 30 9.03 11.78 -1.32
C GLN A 30 9.86 13.03 -1.59
N LEU A 31 9.31 14.07 -2.23
CA LEU A 31 10.05 15.31 -2.47
C LEU A 31 10.36 16.03 -1.15
N ASP A 32 9.38 16.14 -0.26
CA ASP A 32 9.55 16.74 1.07
C ASP A 32 10.59 15.96 1.90
N LEU A 33 10.51 14.63 1.90
CA LEU A 33 11.43 13.77 2.64
C LEU A 33 12.86 13.83 2.09
N LEU A 34 13.05 13.82 0.76
CA LEU A 34 14.39 13.94 0.17
C LEU A 34 15.01 15.30 0.50
N SER A 35 14.22 16.38 0.43
CA SER A 35 14.68 17.72 0.79
C SER A 35 15.09 17.80 2.26
N LEU A 36 14.25 17.28 3.15
CA LEU A 36 14.52 17.27 4.59
C LEU A 36 15.70 16.35 4.94
N GLY A 37 15.85 15.23 4.23
CA GLY A 37 16.99 14.32 4.35
C GLY A 37 18.31 15.01 4.01
N SER A 38 18.38 15.72 2.87
CA SER A 38 19.57 16.54 2.53
C SER A 38 19.84 17.60 3.59
N ALA A 39 18.79 18.27 4.08
CA ALA A 39 18.95 19.30 5.12
C ALA A 39 19.50 18.75 6.45
N VAL A 40 19.24 17.48 6.76
CA VAL A 40 19.82 16.76 7.90
C VAL A 40 21.29 16.41 7.63
N GLU A 41 21.60 15.91 6.44
CA GLU A 41 22.96 15.52 6.04
C GLU A 41 23.93 16.72 6.02
N ASP A 42 23.46 17.89 5.60
CA ASP A 42 24.26 19.11 5.46
C ASP A 42 24.37 19.94 6.76
N GLU A 43 23.85 19.46 7.90
CA GLU A 43 23.81 20.24 9.15
C GLU A 43 25.03 20.01 10.06
N ASP A 44 25.83 21.06 10.25
CA ASP A 44 27.05 21.01 11.07
C ASP A 44 26.80 21.27 12.58
N SER A 45 25.68 21.90 12.94
CA SER A 45 25.37 22.22 14.34
C SER A 45 24.72 21.04 15.07
N PRO A 46 25.29 20.53 16.18
CA PRO A 46 24.78 19.34 16.86
C PRO A 46 23.34 19.47 17.36
N LEU A 47 22.94 20.65 17.83
CA LEU A 47 21.58 20.89 18.32
C LEU A 47 20.57 21.01 17.18
N VAL A 48 20.95 21.66 16.08
CA VAL A 48 20.06 21.83 14.91
C VAL A 48 19.89 20.51 14.17
N PHE A 49 20.95 19.69 14.12
CA PHE A 49 20.87 18.32 13.58
C PHE A 49 19.78 17.51 14.30
N LEU A 50 19.76 17.52 15.63
CA LEU A 50 18.75 16.79 16.40
C LEU A 50 17.33 17.28 16.12
N GLU A 51 17.14 18.59 15.99
CA GLU A 51 15.86 19.19 15.62
C GLU A 51 15.41 18.72 14.23
N LYS A 52 16.29 18.79 13.23
CA LYS A 52 15.98 18.33 11.86
C LYS A 52 15.70 16.83 11.77
N VAL A 53 16.46 16.01 12.51
CA VAL A 53 16.22 14.56 12.60
C VAL A 53 14.85 14.26 13.21
N TYR A 54 14.45 15.02 14.24
CA TYR A 54 13.12 14.89 14.83
C TYR A 54 12.01 15.17 13.80
N MET A 55 12.12 16.29 13.07
CA MET A 55 11.15 16.64 12.03
C MET A 55 11.12 15.60 10.89
N PHE A 56 12.28 15.08 10.51
CA PHE A 56 12.40 14.01 9.52
C PHE A 56 11.68 12.74 9.97
N ARG A 57 11.91 12.32 11.22
CA ARG A 57 11.20 11.17 11.80
C ARG A 57 9.69 11.37 11.81
N GLU A 58 9.22 12.55 12.20
CA GLU A 58 7.78 12.86 12.23
C GLU A 58 7.15 12.75 10.83
N ARG A 59 7.82 13.26 9.80
CA ARG A 59 7.35 13.15 8.42
C ARG A 59 7.36 11.71 7.89
N VAL A 60 8.40 10.95 8.20
CA VAL A 60 8.44 9.51 7.85
C VAL A 60 7.29 8.76 8.53
N GLU A 61 7.03 9.04 9.80
CA GLU A 61 5.95 8.43 10.57
C GLU A 61 4.56 8.80 10.00
N ALA A 62 4.36 10.06 9.59
CA ALA A 62 3.14 10.50 8.93
C ALA A 62 2.92 9.75 7.59
N LEU A 63 3.96 9.61 6.77
CA LEU A 63 3.88 8.88 5.50
C LEU A 63 3.57 7.39 5.70
N VAL A 64 4.26 6.73 6.63
CA VAL A 64 4.07 5.30 6.92
C VAL A 64 2.64 5.02 7.41
N ASN A 65 2.06 5.94 8.16
CA ASN A 65 0.70 5.82 8.69
C ASN A 65 -0.40 6.37 7.75
N ALA A 66 -0.03 6.96 6.61
CA ALA A 66 -1.00 7.50 5.66
C ALA A 66 -1.85 6.38 5.05
N PRO A 67 -3.20 6.48 5.08
CA PRO A 67 -4.06 5.44 4.55
C PRO A 67 -4.01 5.39 3.02
N LEU A 68 -3.89 4.18 2.47
CA LEU A 68 -3.99 3.98 1.03
C LEU A 68 -5.41 4.27 0.51
N PRO A 69 -5.56 4.69 -0.77
CA PRO A 69 -6.86 4.83 -1.40
C PRO A 69 -7.64 3.51 -1.36
N LYS A 70 -8.94 3.57 -1.02
CA LYS A 70 -9.81 2.39 -1.03
C LYS A 70 -9.99 1.89 -2.47
N VAL A 71 -9.68 0.61 -2.69
CA VAL A 71 -9.79 -0.02 -4.01
C VAL A 71 -11.13 -0.73 -4.13
N THR A 72 -11.91 -0.37 -5.14
CA THR A 72 -13.13 -1.10 -5.53
C THR A 72 -12.73 -2.35 -6.30
N SER A 73 -13.25 -3.52 -5.93
CA SER A 73 -13.02 -4.75 -6.70
C SER A 73 -13.95 -4.76 -7.92
N LEU A 74 -13.37 -4.65 -9.11
CA LEU A 74 -14.11 -4.80 -10.36
C LEU A 74 -14.00 -6.24 -10.88
N SER A 75 -15.09 -6.78 -11.40
CA SER A 75 -15.11 -8.04 -12.14
C SER A 75 -15.74 -7.83 -13.50
N ILE A 76 -15.13 -8.43 -14.52
CA ILE A 76 -15.65 -8.44 -15.89
C ILE A 76 -16.58 -9.64 -16.05
N THR A 77 -17.80 -9.38 -16.49
CA THR A 77 -18.85 -10.38 -16.71
C THR A 77 -19.43 -10.20 -18.12
N PRO A 78 -19.75 -11.29 -18.85
CA PRO A 78 -19.49 -12.69 -18.49
C PRO A 78 -18.01 -13.09 -18.68
N ARG A 79 -17.56 -14.14 -17.99
CA ARG A 79 -16.25 -14.72 -18.25
C ARG A 79 -16.30 -15.46 -19.58
N ALA A 80 -15.29 -15.26 -20.43
CA ALA A 80 -15.28 -15.80 -21.78
C ALA A 80 -15.46 -17.33 -21.80
N ALA A 81 -14.76 -18.07 -20.93
CA ALA A 81 -14.89 -19.53 -20.84
C ALA A 81 -16.33 -19.96 -20.53
N GLU A 82 -16.94 -19.40 -19.48
CA GLU A 82 -18.31 -19.70 -19.07
C GLU A 82 -19.32 -19.36 -20.17
N TYR A 83 -19.13 -18.21 -20.84
CA TYR A 83 -20.00 -17.78 -21.93
C TYR A 83 -19.92 -18.74 -23.13
N LEU A 84 -18.71 -19.16 -23.50
CA LEU A 84 -18.51 -20.10 -24.60
C LEU A 84 -19.09 -21.47 -24.28
N GLU A 85 -18.89 -21.98 -23.08
CA GLU A 85 -19.48 -23.26 -22.65
C GLU A 85 -21.02 -23.22 -22.71
N GLN A 86 -21.63 -22.12 -22.27
CA GLN A 86 -23.09 -22.00 -22.19
C GLN A 86 -23.76 -21.69 -23.53
N HIS A 87 -23.12 -20.87 -24.38
CA HIS A 87 -23.77 -20.29 -25.56
C HIS A 87 -23.18 -20.76 -26.88
N TRP A 88 -21.96 -21.31 -26.88
CA TRP A 88 -21.25 -21.74 -28.10
C TRP A 88 -21.15 -23.25 -28.28
N ALA A 89 -21.46 -24.06 -27.27
CA ALA A 89 -21.36 -25.53 -27.34
C ALA A 89 -22.18 -26.17 -28.48
N GLY A 90 -23.27 -25.52 -28.92
CA GLY A 90 -24.13 -25.99 -30.02
C GLY A 90 -23.96 -25.25 -31.33
N VAL A 91 -23.06 -24.25 -31.42
CA VAL A 91 -22.88 -23.45 -32.64
C VAL A 91 -22.15 -24.27 -33.69
N THR A 92 -22.72 -24.32 -34.89
CA THR A 92 -22.12 -25.04 -36.03
C THR A 92 -21.39 -24.08 -36.96
N ILE A 93 -20.48 -24.60 -37.78
CA ILE A 93 -19.72 -23.79 -38.75
C ILE A 93 -20.65 -23.02 -39.70
N GLY A 94 -21.82 -23.60 -40.04
CA GLY A 94 -22.80 -22.99 -40.94
C GLY A 94 -23.76 -21.99 -40.29
N GLY A 95 -23.65 -21.75 -38.97
CA GLY A 95 -24.41 -20.73 -38.25
C GLY A 95 -23.50 -19.87 -37.37
N LEU A 96 -22.27 -19.66 -37.84
CA LEU A 96 -21.24 -18.94 -37.11
C LEU A 96 -21.50 -17.43 -37.11
N ASP A 97 -22.06 -16.91 -38.21
CA ASP A 97 -22.36 -15.51 -38.41
C ASP A 97 -23.52 -15.02 -37.54
N GLU A 98 -24.40 -15.91 -37.10
CA GLU A 98 -25.48 -15.66 -36.15
C GLU A 98 -25.11 -16.07 -34.71
N GLY A 99 -23.85 -16.47 -34.49
CA GLY A 99 -23.33 -16.87 -33.19
C GLY A 99 -23.50 -15.77 -32.13
N PRO A 100 -23.86 -16.12 -30.89
CA PRO A 100 -24.14 -15.14 -29.85
C PRO A 100 -22.86 -14.41 -29.41
N VAL A 101 -22.91 -13.07 -29.39
CA VAL A 101 -21.78 -12.21 -28.97
C VAL A 101 -22.00 -11.74 -27.53
N PRO A 102 -21.02 -11.92 -26.62
CA PRO A 102 -21.15 -11.48 -25.24
C PRO A 102 -21.16 -9.97 -25.14
N GLN A 103 -22.13 -9.43 -24.40
CA GLN A 103 -22.08 -8.05 -23.93
C GLN A 103 -21.26 -8.03 -22.64
N VAL A 104 -20.13 -7.36 -22.67
CA VAL A 104 -19.16 -7.32 -21.58
C VAL A 104 -19.40 -6.07 -20.72
N PHE A 105 -19.46 -6.24 -19.41
CA PHE A 105 -19.66 -5.15 -18.46
C PHE A 105 -18.72 -5.29 -17.26
N CYS A 106 -18.31 -4.16 -16.69
CA CYS A 106 -17.60 -4.13 -15.42
C CYS A 106 -18.58 -4.02 -14.25
N CYS A 107 -18.64 -5.05 -13.41
CA CYS A 107 -19.41 -5.02 -12.17
C CYS A 107 -18.51 -4.69 -10.99
N ALA A 108 -18.87 -3.67 -10.20
CA ALA A 108 -18.29 -3.49 -8.89
C ALA A 108 -18.80 -4.59 -7.96
N LYS A 109 -17.91 -5.44 -7.46
CA LYS A 109 -18.23 -6.30 -6.33
C LYS A 109 -18.24 -5.42 -5.08
N PRO A 110 -19.31 -5.44 -4.26
CA PRO A 110 -19.21 -4.87 -2.93
C PRO A 110 -18.09 -5.62 -2.21
N THR A 111 -17.02 -4.91 -1.85
CA THR A 111 -15.93 -5.47 -1.05
C THR A 111 -16.54 -5.88 0.29
N ILE A 112 -16.84 -7.17 0.47
CA ILE A 112 -17.18 -7.71 1.79
C ILE A 112 -15.88 -7.70 2.60
N LEU A 113 -15.61 -6.59 3.24
CA LEU A 113 -14.63 -6.48 4.32
C LEU A 113 -15.36 -6.07 5.61
N GLU A 114 -16.39 -6.84 5.97
CA GLU A 114 -17.14 -6.69 7.24
C GLU A 114 -17.23 -8.00 8.04
N THR A 115 -16.25 -8.91 7.89
CA THR A 115 -16.25 -10.17 8.67
C THR A 115 -15.01 -10.39 9.55
N VAL A 116 -14.24 -9.34 9.88
CA VAL A 116 -13.19 -9.42 10.92
C VAL A 116 -13.29 -8.34 12.01
N LEU A 117 -14.20 -7.36 11.90
CA LEU A 117 -14.31 -6.28 12.90
C LEU A 117 -15.44 -6.46 13.94
N ARG A 118 -16.03 -7.65 14.08
CA ARG A 118 -17.04 -7.91 15.12
C ARG A 118 -16.85 -9.24 15.85
N THR A 119 -15.65 -9.47 16.36
CA THR A 119 -15.39 -10.22 17.60
C THR A 119 -13.99 -9.76 17.99
N GLU A 120 -13.87 -8.65 18.71
CA GLU A 120 -13.43 -8.68 20.11
C GLU A 120 -13.98 -7.43 20.80
N ALA A 121 -14.94 -7.64 21.69
CA ALA A 121 -15.22 -6.69 22.75
C ALA A 121 -14.07 -6.80 23.76
N GLY A 122 -13.27 -5.72 23.86
CA GLY A 122 -12.35 -5.48 24.97
C GLY A 122 -10.91 -5.94 24.75
N SER A 123 -10.06 -5.06 24.22
CA SER A 123 -8.68 -4.99 24.70
C SER A 123 -8.03 -3.63 24.40
N HIS A 124 -7.20 -3.21 25.34
CA HIS A 124 -6.55 -1.91 25.50
C HIS A 124 -5.68 -1.46 24.31
N PRO A 125 -5.54 -0.12 24.09
CA PRO A 125 -4.54 0.41 23.16
C PRO A 125 -3.17 0.46 23.84
N GLY A 126 -2.22 -0.38 23.44
CA GLY A 126 -0.85 -0.34 23.99
C GLY A 126 0.15 -1.40 23.55
N GLY A 127 -0.23 -2.41 22.75
CA GLY A 127 0.65 -3.56 22.46
C GLY A 127 1.89 -3.28 21.61
N TRP A 128 1.84 -2.30 20.71
CA TRP A 128 2.87 -2.12 19.68
C TRP A 128 4.16 -1.49 20.23
N VAL A 129 4.07 -0.77 21.36
CA VAL A 129 5.22 -0.09 21.99
C VAL A 129 6.02 -1.05 22.89
N GLN A 130 5.42 -2.13 23.39
CA GLN A 130 6.12 -3.14 24.21
C GLN A 130 7.00 -4.07 23.37
N ASP A 131 6.58 -4.41 22.14
CA ASP A 131 7.38 -5.25 21.24
C ASP A 131 8.68 -4.58 20.77
N LEU A 132 8.69 -3.24 20.62
CA LEU A 132 9.92 -2.50 20.34
C LEU A 132 10.88 -2.42 21.54
N TRP A 133 10.35 -2.38 22.77
CA TRP A 133 11.16 -2.31 23.99
C TRP A 133 11.85 -3.63 24.34
N LEU A 134 11.26 -4.77 23.97
CA LEU A 134 11.87 -6.10 24.15
C LEU A 134 12.99 -6.38 23.12
N GLN A 135 12.93 -5.76 21.94
CA GLN A 135 13.99 -5.80 20.92
C GLN A 135 15.19 -4.88 21.24
N LEU A 136 15.01 -3.87 22.10
CA LEU A 136 16.09 -2.97 22.56
C LEU A 136 16.72 -3.40 23.89
N GLN A 137 16.66 -4.69 24.26
CA GLN A 137 17.52 -5.19 25.32
C GLN A 137 18.98 -5.05 24.87
N PRO A 138 19.87 -4.42 25.67
CA PRO A 138 21.26 -4.27 25.31
C PRO A 138 21.87 -5.65 25.12
N THR A 139 22.20 -5.99 23.87
CA THR A 139 22.88 -7.25 23.61
C THR A 139 24.26 -7.20 24.32
N PRO A 140 24.70 -8.29 24.95
CA PRO A 140 25.98 -8.35 25.68
C PRO A 140 27.21 -7.80 24.93
N PRO A 141 27.34 -7.88 23.58
CA PRO A 141 28.46 -7.23 22.89
C PRO A 141 28.46 -5.70 22.99
N VAL A 142 27.31 -5.03 23.09
CA VAL A 142 27.23 -3.55 23.15
C VAL A 142 27.70 -3.04 24.51
N VAL A 143 27.38 -3.76 25.59
CA VAL A 143 27.86 -3.46 26.95
C VAL A 143 29.37 -3.68 27.06
N LEU A 144 29.90 -4.75 26.43
CA LEU A 144 31.33 -5.04 26.38
C LEU A 144 32.11 -3.97 25.60
N LEU A 145 31.59 -3.48 24.47
CA LEU A 145 32.21 -2.37 23.73
C LEU A 145 32.24 -1.09 24.56
N GLY A 146 31.16 -0.75 25.27
CA GLY A 146 31.12 0.42 26.15
C GLY A 146 32.14 0.35 27.29
N LEU A 147 32.28 -0.83 27.92
CA LEU A 147 33.26 -1.04 28.99
C LEU A 147 34.71 -1.02 28.48
N LEU A 148 34.98 -1.57 27.28
CA LEU A 148 36.30 -1.52 26.64
C LEU A 148 36.70 -0.08 26.28
N LEU A 149 35.76 0.73 25.81
CA LEU A 149 35.99 2.15 25.51
C LEU A 149 36.26 2.96 26.79
N LEU A 150 35.52 2.71 27.89
CA LEU A 150 35.80 3.32 29.19
C LEU A 150 37.17 2.92 29.76
N TRP A 151 37.58 1.67 29.56
CA TRP A 151 38.90 1.19 29.97
C TRP A 151 40.03 1.84 29.19
N TRP A 152 39.83 2.11 27.89
CA TRP A 152 40.83 2.77 27.05
C TRP A 152 41.01 4.26 27.38
N GLN A 153 39.99 4.91 27.95
CA GLN A 153 40.05 6.34 28.29
C GLN A 153 40.68 6.62 29.67
N CYS A 154 40.89 5.59 30.50
CA CYS A 154 41.40 5.70 31.87
C CYS A 154 42.81 5.09 32.06
N GLY A 155 43.48 4.72 30.97
CA GLY A 155 44.84 4.13 30.97
C GLY A 155 45.91 5.08 30.48
#